data_AF-A0A2P6TLA3-F1
#
_entry.id   AF-A0A2P6TLA3-F1
#
_cell.length_a   1.000
_cell.length_b   1.000
_cell.length_c   1.000
_cell.angle_alpha   90.00
_cell.angle_beta   90.00
_cell.angle_gamma   90.00
#
_symmetry.space_group_name_H-M   'P 1'
#
loop_
_entity.id
_entity.type
_entity.pdbx_description
1 polymer ?
#
loop_
_entity_poly.entity_id
_entity_poly.type
_entity_poly.pdbx_seq_one_letter_code
_entity_poly.pdbx_strand_id
1 'polypeptide(L)'
;MWKALFALAILLLAGLARAGRPDQELLGPTLSRVVARCIKKRDCLGRGWHSVCAKNSEDGAVGAFPNRCFMSCANKDEGVHWEALYNFKTSKHCIQNWQLDPDCSFCWEKRHGH
;
A
#
# COMPACT_ATOMS: atom_id res chain seq x y z
N MET A 1 -15.15 -41.47 38.77
CA MET A 1 -15.95 -40.62 37.85
C MET A 1 -15.28 -39.27 37.52
N TRP A 2 -13.95 -39.20 37.44
CA TRP A 2 -13.21 -37.94 37.15
C TRP A 2 -12.75 -37.83 35.69
N LYS A 3 -12.53 -38.95 35.00
CA LYS A 3 -11.86 -38.98 33.68
C LYS A 3 -12.72 -38.44 32.52
N ALA A 4 -14.05 -38.37 32.68
CA ALA A 4 -14.95 -37.91 31.63
C ALA A 4 -15.04 -36.38 31.52
N LEU A 5 -14.69 -35.64 32.58
CA LEU A 5 -14.78 -34.17 32.59
C LEU A 5 -13.59 -33.49 31.90
N PHE A 6 -12.42 -34.15 31.86
CA PHE A 6 -11.23 -33.57 31.21
C PHE A 6 -11.29 -33.63 29.67
N ALA A 7 -11.99 -34.61 29.09
CA ALA A 7 -12.08 -34.74 27.63
C ALA A 7 -12.96 -33.64 26.99
N LEU A 8 -13.99 -33.16 27.69
CA LEU A 8 -14.88 -32.10 27.19
C LEU A 8 -14.19 -30.72 27.17
N ALA A 9 -13.31 -30.46 28.15
CA ALA A 9 -12.59 -29.20 28.24
C ALA A 9 -11.57 -29.01 27.11
N ILE A 10 -10.93 -30.10 26.64
CA ILE A 10 -9.92 -30.04 25.57
C ILE A 10 -10.58 -29.83 24.20
N LEU A 11 -11.79 -30.38 23.97
CA LEU A 11 -12.54 -30.18 22.74
C LEU A 11 -13.12 -28.76 22.58
N LEU A 12 -13.37 -28.04 23.69
CA LEU A 12 -13.82 -26.65 23.66
C LEU A 12 -12.69 -25.64 23.41
N LEU A 13 -11.43 -25.98 23.75
CA LEU A 13 -10.28 -25.11 23.52
C LEU A 13 -9.73 -25.14 22.09
N ALA A 14 -10.01 -26.19 21.32
CA ALA A 14 -9.57 -26.31 19.93
C ALA A 14 -10.45 -25.54 18.92
N GLY A 15 -11.61 -25.02 19.34
CA GLY A 15 -12.59 -24.36 18.48
C GLY A 15 -12.36 -22.86 18.21
N LEU A 16 -11.43 -22.21 18.91
CA LEU A 16 -11.23 -20.75 18.83
C LEU A 16 -10.10 -20.29 17.89
N ALA A 17 -9.43 -21.21 17.19
CA ALA A 17 -8.21 -20.88 16.44
C ALA A 17 -8.43 -20.49 14.95
N ARG A 18 -9.67 -20.29 14.48
CA ARG A 18 -9.89 -19.87 13.08
C ARG A 18 -11.15 -19.01 12.90
N ALA A 19 -11.00 -17.68 13.03
CA ALA A 19 -11.56 -16.68 12.11
C ALA A 19 -11.29 -15.26 12.64
N GLY A 20 -10.72 -14.40 11.80
CA GLY A 20 -10.62 -12.96 12.04
C GLY A 20 -9.20 -12.49 12.31
N ARG A 21 -8.43 -12.26 11.25
CA ARG A 21 -7.16 -11.51 11.30
C ARG A 21 -7.37 -10.16 11.99
N PRO A 22 -6.61 -9.81 13.04
CA PRO A 22 -6.43 -8.41 13.40
C PRO A 22 -5.30 -7.88 12.52
N ASP A 23 -5.63 -7.22 11.42
CA ASP A 23 -4.63 -6.49 10.63
C ASP A 23 -5.35 -5.48 9.74
N GLN A 24 -6.08 -4.58 10.40
CA GLN A 24 -6.45 -3.30 9.80
C GLN A 24 -6.14 -2.20 10.80
N GLU A 25 -4.89 -2.18 11.28
CA GLU A 25 -4.31 -0.97 11.84
C GLU A 25 -4.09 0.01 10.68
N LEU A 26 -4.75 1.16 10.78
CA LEU A 26 -4.58 2.35 9.95
C LEU A 26 -3.08 2.72 9.85
N LEU A 27 -2.46 2.42 8.71
CA LEU A 27 -1.13 2.91 8.34
C LEU A 27 -1.17 3.33 6.86
N GLY A 28 -1.37 4.64 6.61
CA GLY A 28 -1.35 5.26 5.27
C GLY A 28 -2.30 4.59 4.26
N PRO A 29 -2.24 4.93 2.95
CA PRO A 29 -2.88 4.10 1.94
C PRO A 29 -2.24 2.71 2.01
N THR A 30 -2.92 1.79 2.70
CA THR A 30 -2.39 0.48 3.05
C THR A 30 -2.27 -0.32 1.77
N LEU A 31 -1.06 -0.42 1.22
CA LEU A 31 -0.78 -1.14 -0.01
C LEU A 31 -1.30 -2.57 0.11
N SER A 32 -2.11 -3.01 -0.85
CA SER A 32 -2.54 -4.40 -0.87
C SER A 32 -1.34 -5.34 -0.93
N ARG A 33 -1.55 -6.60 -0.50
CA ARG A 33 -0.50 -7.64 -0.59
C ARG A 33 -0.03 -7.87 -2.02
N VAL A 34 -0.89 -7.67 -3.01
CA VAL A 34 -0.56 -7.83 -4.43
C VAL A 34 0.39 -6.71 -4.86
N VAL A 35 0.04 -5.47 -4.53
CA VAL A 35 0.86 -4.29 -4.85
C VAL A 35 2.21 -4.36 -4.13
N ALA A 36 2.21 -4.64 -2.82
CA ALA A 36 3.43 -4.74 -2.02
C ALA A 36 4.39 -5.82 -2.57
N ARG A 37 3.85 -6.98 -2.98
CA ARG A 37 4.64 -8.04 -3.61
C ARG A 37 5.19 -7.61 -4.97
N CYS A 38 4.40 -6.90 -5.78
CA CYS A 38 4.86 -6.36 -7.06
C CYS A 38 6.03 -5.38 -6.88
N ILE A 39 5.88 -4.42 -5.95
CA ILE A 39 6.90 -3.41 -5.64
C ILE A 39 8.21 -4.08 -5.22
N LYS A 40 8.13 -5.02 -4.27
CA LYS A 40 9.30 -5.75 -3.77
C LYS A 40 9.96 -6.60 -4.87
N LYS A 41 9.17 -7.35 -5.63
CA LYS A 41 9.69 -8.23 -6.69
C LYS A 41 10.40 -7.45 -7.81
N ARG A 42 9.92 -6.25 -8.13
CA ARG A 42 10.48 -5.42 -9.20
C ARG A 42 11.55 -4.43 -8.73
N ASP A 43 11.83 -4.43 -7.42
CA ASP A 43 12.65 -3.44 -6.73
C ASP A 43 12.33 -2.01 -7.17
N CYS A 44 11.04 -1.63 -7.07
CA CYS A 44 10.62 -0.34 -7.61
C CYS A 44 11.32 0.84 -6.90
N LEU A 45 11.68 0.74 -5.62
CA LEU A 45 12.36 1.82 -4.89
C LEU A 45 13.85 1.93 -5.27
N GLY A 46 14.52 0.83 -5.61
CA GLY A 46 15.90 0.85 -6.10
C GLY A 46 16.06 1.46 -7.50
N ARG A 47 14.97 1.60 -8.27
CA ARG A 47 14.97 2.22 -9.61
C ARG A 47 15.07 3.75 -9.60
N GLY A 48 15.15 4.36 -8.42
CA GLY A 48 15.25 5.80 -8.26
C GLY A 48 13.91 6.51 -8.14
N TRP A 49 14.00 7.81 -7.83
CA TRP A 49 12.89 8.66 -7.45
C TRP A 49 12.56 9.62 -8.59
N HIS A 50 11.67 9.17 -9.46
CA HIS A 50 11.12 9.93 -10.58
C HIS A 50 9.63 10.09 -10.34
N SER A 51 9.27 10.86 -9.31
CA SER A 51 7.90 10.91 -8.82
C SER A 51 6.92 11.32 -9.92
N VAL A 52 5.74 10.70 -9.86
CA VAL A 52 4.69 10.83 -10.86
C VAL A 52 3.43 11.28 -10.16
N CYS A 53 2.86 12.40 -10.59
CA CYS A 53 1.48 12.73 -10.30
C CYS A 53 0.58 11.98 -11.28
N ALA A 54 -0.48 11.37 -10.78
CA ALA A 54 -1.39 10.53 -11.54
C ALA A 54 -2.84 10.75 -11.10
N LYS A 55 -3.76 10.37 -12.00
CA LYS A 55 -5.20 10.35 -11.74
C LYS A 55 -5.71 8.92 -11.83
N ASN A 56 -6.55 8.51 -10.90
CA ASN A 56 -7.28 7.26 -11.00
C ASN A 56 -8.48 7.48 -11.94
N SER A 57 -8.57 6.73 -13.03
CA SER A 57 -9.64 6.87 -14.03
C SER A 57 -10.99 6.39 -13.49
N GLU A 58 -10.99 5.53 -12.48
CA GLU A 58 -12.21 4.92 -11.93
C GLU A 58 -13.02 5.91 -11.07
N ASP A 59 -12.36 6.66 -10.17
CA ASP A 59 -13.01 7.57 -9.21
C ASP A 59 -12.59 9.04 -9.36
N GLY A 60 -11.65 9.31 -10.28
CA GLY A 60 -11.11 10.64 -10.50
C GLY A 60 -10.13 11.13 -9.44
N ALA A 61 -9.75 10.30 -8.46
CA ALA A 61 -8.80 10.66 -7.41
C ALA A 61 -7.44 11.04 -8.00
N VAL A 62 -6.76 12.00 -7.37
CA VAL A 62 -5.43 12.46 -7.80
C VAL A 62 -4.43 12.16 -6.70
N GLY A 63 -3.30 11.56 -7.07
CA GLY A 63 -2.28 11.11 -6.13
C GLY A 63 -0.90 11.03 -6.77
N ALA A 64 0.13 10.96 -5.93
CA ALA A 64 1.51 10.86 -6.36
C ALA A 64 2.09 9.49 -6.04
N PHE A 65 3.05 9.06 -6.87
CA PHE A 65 3.82 7.84 -6.72
C PHE A 65 5.33 8.12 -6.71
N PRO A 66 6.16 7.30 -6.03
CA PRO A 66 7.61 7.43 -6.04
C PRO A 66 8.21 7.39 -7.45
N ASN A 67 7.62 6.57 -8.32
CA ASN A 67 7.97 6.42 -9.73
C ASN A 67 6.92 5.62 -10.50
N ARG A 68 7.12 5.50 -11.82
CA ARG A 68 6.25 4.72 -12.72
C ARG A 68 6.19 3.22 -12.41
N CYS A 69 7.26 2.63 -11.88
CA CYS A 69 7.24 1.22 -11.48
C CYS A 69 6.23 0.99 -10.36
N PHE A 70 6.26 1.88 -9.36
CA PHE A 70 5.33 1.85 -8.23
C PHE A 70 3.88 2.05 -8.68
N MET A 71 3.60 3.08 -9.49
CA MET A 71 2.27 3.32 -10.08
C MET A 71 1.77 2.10 -10.89
N SER A 72 2.65 1.50 -11.72
CA SER A 72 2.33 0.28 -12.47
C SER A 72 1.99 -0.91 -11.57
N CYS A 73 2.62 -1.00 -10.39
CA CYS A 73 2.26 -2.00 -9.39
C CYS A 73 0.94 -1.66 -8.69
N ALA A 74 0.63 -0.38 -8.45
CA ALA A 74 -0.66 0.03 -7.88
C ALA A 74 -1.84 -0.38 -8.79
N ASN A 75 -1.67 -0.30 -10.11
CA ASN A 75 -2.66 -0.79 -11.09
C ASN A 75 -2.81 -2.33 -11.14
N LYS A 76 -2.20 -3.07 -10.21
CA LYS A 76 -2.46 -4.50 -10.02
C LYS A 76 -3.60 -4.78 -9.06
N ASP A 77 -4.05 -3.77 -8.32
CA ASP A 77 -5.27 -3.88 -7.53
C ASP A 77 -6.50 -3.82 -8.44
N GLU A 78 -7.50 -4.62 -8.08
CA GLU A 78 -8.77 -4.69 -8.79
C GLU A 78 -9.54 -3.38 -8.59
N GLY A 79 -10.13 -2.86 -9.68
CA GLY A 79 -10.86 -1.59 -9.63
C GLY A 79 -9.98 -0.35 -9.45
N VAL A 80 -8.67 -0.45 -9.70
CA VAL A 80 -7.73 0.66 -9.59
C VAL A 80 -7.02 0.88 -10.93
N HIS A 81 -7.09 2.09 -11.47
CA HIS A 81 -6.42 2.44 -12.72
C HIS A 81 -5.82 3.84 -12.72
N TRP A 82 -4.56 3.93 -12.33
CA TRP A 82 -3.80 5.18 -12.32
C TRP A 82 -3.17 5.48 -13.69
N GLU A 83 -3.44 6.69 -14.17
CA GLU A 83 -2.87 7.27 -15.38
C GLU A 83 -1.92 8.42 -15.00
N ALA A 84 -0.70 8.40 -15.55
CA ALA A 84 0.29 9.43 -15.26
C ALA A 84 -0.09 10.77 -15.90
N LEU A 85 -0.13 11.84 -15.10
CA LEU A 85 -0.37 13.21 -15.54
C LEU A 85 0.96 13.91 -15.86
N TYR A 86 1.88 13.96 -14.89
CA TYR A 86 3.20 14.57 -15.05
C TYR A 86 4.21 14.01 -14.06
N ASN A 87 5.49 14.12 -14.38
CA ASN A 87 6.56 13.80 -13.44
C ASN A 87 6.99 15.08 -12.69
N PHE A 88 7.45 14.95 -11.45
CA PHE A 88 7.96 16.06 -10.65
C PHE A 88 9.17 15.64 -9.81
N LYS A 89 9.95 16.65 -9.37
CA LYS A 89 11.11 16.41 -8.51
C LYS A 89 10.64 16.20 -7.07
N THR A 90 10.98 15.05 -6.52
CA THR A 90 10.68 14.68 -5.14
C THR A 90 11.58 15.43 -4.17
N SER A 91 11.03 15.86 -3.03
CA SER A 91 11.83 16.38 -1.92
C SER A 91 12.65 15.26 -1.27
N LYS A 92 13.79 15.60 -0.64
CA LYS A 92 14.57 14.63 0.16
C LYS A 92 13.72 13.99 1.26
N HIS A 93 12.83 14.79 1.86
CA HIS A 93 11.87 14.34 2.85
C HIS A 93 11.01 13.18 2.32
N CYS A 94 10.39 13.34 1.15
CA CYS A 94 9.53 12.30 0.61
C CYS A 94 10.26 11.08 0.09
N ILE A 95 11.51 11.23 -0.35
CA ILE A 95 12.39 10.09 -0.64
C ILE A 95 12.58 9.19 0.59
N GLN A 96 12.65 9.77 1.78
CA GLN A 96 12.89 9.05 3.03
C GLN A 96 11.60 8.58 3.70
N ASN A 97 10.51 9.32 3.52
CA ASN A 97 9.29 9.15 4.31
C ASN A 97 8.05 8.78 3.48
N TRP A 98 8.17 8.37 2.21
CA TRP A 98 7.00 8.14 1.36
C TRP A 98 5.94 7.19 1.96
N GLN A 99 6.39 6.14 2.65
CA GLN A 99 5.51 5.15 3.28
C GLN A 99 5.02 5.55 4.68
N LEU A 100 5.59 6.60 5.26
CA LEU A 100 5.34 7.06 6.62
C LEU A 100 4.54 8.36 6.65
N ASP A 101 4.73 9.20 5.63
CA ASP A 101 4.11 10.51 5.51
C ASP A 101 3.10 10.51 4.35
N PRO A 102 1.79 10.62 4.62
CA PRO A 102 0.77 10.65 3.59
C PRO A 102 0.89 11.87 2.65
N ASP A 103 1.50 12.97 3.09
CA ASP A 103 1.67 14.19 2.27
C ASP A 103 2.56 13.93 1.04
N CYS A 104 3.43 12.92 1.12
CA CYS A 104 4.27 12.49 0.01
C CYS A 104 3.48 11.81 -1.12
N SER A 105 2.26 11.35 -0.84
CA SER A 105 1.36 10.76 -1.84
C SER A 105 0.42 11.77 -2.49
N PHE A 106 0.61 13.07 -2.26
CA PHE A 106 -0.12 14.14 -2.96
C PHE A 106 0.66 14.69 -4.15
N CYS A 107 -0.06 15.13 -5.17
CA CYS A 107 0.54 15.81 -6.31
C CYS A 107 0.99 17.22 -5.91
N TRP A 108 2.29 17.46 -5.94
CA TRP A 108 2.85 18.78 -5.74
C TRP A 108 2.71 19.56 -7.04
N GLU A 109 2.05 20.72 -6.97
CA GLU A 109 1.95 21.62 -8.11
C GLU A 109 3.32 21.88 -8.72
N LYS A 110 3.34 21.95 -10.05
CA LYS A 110 4.51 22.20 -10.89
C LYS A 110 5.01 23.65 -10.69
N ARG A 111 5.41 24.04 -9.48
CA ARG A 111 6.26 25.23 -9.30
C ARG A 111 7.61 24.91 -9.94
N HIS A 112 8.17 25.88 -10.67
CA HIS A 112 9.41 25.80 -11.46
C HIS A 112 9.21 25.42 -12.93
N GLY A 113 8.49 26.28 -13.66
CA GLY A 113 8.99 26.73 -14.96
C GLY A 113 10.22 27.60 -14.72
N HIS A 114 11.33 27.24 -15.35
CA HIS A 114 12.51 28.10 -15.53
C HIS A 114 12.14 29.30 -16.40
#